data_AF-A0A928EP66-F1
#
_entry.id   AF-A0A928EP66-F1
#
_cell.length_a   1.000
_cell.length_b   1.000
_cell.length_c   1.000
_cell.angle_alpha   90.00
_cell.angle_beta   90.00
_cell.angle_gamma   90.00
#
_symmetry.space_group_name_H-M   'P 1'
#
loop_
_entity.id
_entity.type
_entity.pdbx_description
1 polymer ?
#
loop_
_entity_poly.entity_id
_entity_poly.type
_entity_poly.pdbx_seq_one_letter_code
_entity_poly.pdbx_strand_id
1 'polypeptide(L)'
;MANWSTVKDSAARATNKAIRKTGEVADVAAIYVKIKMAEAKLDGYYTTLGKLTYKQLKTGESQAEKIKPIVDGIDASREKIRLLREKLEEEKQRRKEAKAAKPEDIADIEKAIEEAVEEGTAE
;
A
#
# COMPACT_ATOMS: atom_id res chain seq x y z
N MET A 1 10.21 15.11 6.66
CA MET A 1 9.64 14.67 5.35
C MET A 1 9.84 13.16 5.32
N ALA A 2 8.76 12.37 5.37
CA ALA A 2 8.88 10.91 5.39
C ALA A 2 9.69 10.45 4.17
N ASN A 3 10.83 9.83 4.43
CA ASN A 3 11.72 9.37 3.37
C ASN A 3 11.08 8.12 2.76
N TRP A 4 10.91 8.09 1.43
CA TRP A 4 10.31 6.94 0.73
C TRP A 4 11.06 5.63 1.01
N SER A 5 12.35 5.71 1.31
CA SER A 5 13.16 4.59 1.82
C SER A 5 12.66 4.10 3.18
N THR A 6 12.36 4.99 4.12
CA THR A 6 11.87 4.64 5.46
C THR A 6 10.52 3.92 5.40
N VAL A 7 9.61 4.35 4.51
CA VAL A 7 8.32 3.68 4.29
C VAL A 7 8.53 2.30 3.66
N LYS A 8 9.41 2.19 2.66
CA LYS A 8 9.74 0.92 2.01
C LYS A 8 10.43 -0.07 2.96
N ASP A 9 11.35 0.42 3.78
CA ASP A 9 12.09 -0.37 4.76
C ASP A 9 11.17 -0.83 5.89
N SER A 10 10.24 0.03 6.32
CA SER A 10 9.26 -0.32 7.36
C SER A 10 8.23 -1.30 6.84
N ALA A 11 7.73 -1.14 5.59
CA ALA A 11 6.91 -2.13 4.91
C ALA A 11 7.65 -3.48 4.73
N ALA A 12 8.94 -3.45 4.37
CA ALA A 12 9.77 -4.66 4.23
C ALA A 12 10.04 -5.33 5.58
N ARG A 13 10.24 -4.57 6.67
CA ARG A 13 10.38 -5.10 8.03
C ARG A 13 9.07 -5.70 8.54
N ALA A 14 7.94 -5.05 8.29
CA ALA A 14 6.61 -5.59 8.55
C ALA A 14 6.39 -6.94 7.84
N THR A 15 6.82 -7.01 6.57
CA THR A 15 6.81 -8.23 5.76
C THR A 15 7.61 -9.35 6.41
N ASN A 16 8.85 -9.08 6.84
CA ASN A 16 9.69 -10.07 7.53
C ASN A 16 9.12 -10.52 8.88
N LYS A 17 8.44 -9.62 9.61
CA LYS A 17 7.81 -9.92 10.90
C LYS A 17 6.55 -10.79 10.72
N ALA A 18 5.75 -10.53 9.69
CA ALA A 18 4.54 -11.28 9.37
C ALA A 18 4.84 -12.67 8.76
N ILE A 19 5.82 -12.77 7.85
CA ILE A 19 6.24 -14.03 7.22
C ILE A 19 6.74 -15.06 8.24
N ARG A 20 7.31 -14.63 9.36
CA ARG A 20 7.81 -15.51 10.42
C ARG A 20 6.72 -16.31 11.15
N LYS A 21 5.42 -16.02 10.95
CA LYS A 21 4.35 -16.59 11.79
C LYS A 21 3.57 -17.79 11.25
N THR A 22 3.69 -18.24 10.00
CA THR A 22 3.23 -19.56 9.48
C THR A 22 3.22 -19.55 7.94
N GLY A 23 3.64 -20.64 7.31
CA GLY A 23 3.76 -20.74 5.84
C GLY A 23 2.45 -20.52 5.07
N GLU A 24 1.31 -20.82 5.69
CA GLU A 24 0.00 -20.60 5.05
C GLU A 24 -0.47 -19.14 5.16
N VAL A 25 -0.16 -18.39 6.22
CA VAL A 25 -0.63 -16.99 6.36
C VAL A 25 0.28 -15.98 5.63
N ALA A 26 1.41 -16.44 5.10
CA ALA A 26 2.34 -15.66 4.32
C ALA A 26 1.71 -15.06 3.04
N ASP A 27 0.80 -15.77 2.38
CA ASP A 27 0.20 -15.29 1.12
C ASP A 27 -0.76 -14.12 1.34
N VAL A 28 -1.59 -14.19 2.38
CA VAL A 28 -2.50 -13.08 2.78
C VAL A 28 -1.69 -11.87 3.24
N ALA A 29 -0.67 -12.08 4.07
CA ALA A 29 0.24 -11.03 4.50
C ALA A 29 0.95 -10.37 3.31
N ALA A 30 1.40 -11.16 2.33
CA ALA A 30 2.07 -10.66 1.13
C ALA A 30 1.13 -9.83 0.24
N ILE A 31 -0.15 -10.21 0.12
CA ILE A 31 -1.15 -9.39 -0.58
C ILE A 31 -1.38 -8.07 0.16
N TYR A 32 -1.51 -8.10 1.50
CA TYR A 32 -1.64 -6.89 2.32
C TYR A 32 -0.47 -5.93 2.17
N VAL A 33 0.76 -6.44 2.22
CA VAL A 33 1.97 -5.63 1.99
C VAL A 33 1.92 -4.99 0.60
N LYS A 34 1.57 -5.75 -0.44
CA LYS A 34 1.45 -5.21 -1.80
C LYS A 34 0.39 -4.10 -1.89
N ILE A 35 -0.71 -4.20 -1.14
CA ILE A 35 -1.73 -3.15 -1.04
C ILE A 35 -1.13 -1.90 -0.39
N LYS A 36 -0.55 -2.01 0.80
CA LYS A 36 0.03 -0.87 1.52
C LYS A 36 1.15 -0.18 0.72
N MET A 37 1.98 -0.95 0.01
CA MET A 37 2.99 -0.38 -0.90
C MET A 37 2.38 0.37 -2.08
N ALA A 38 1.27 -0.13 -2.64
CA ALA A 38 0.56 0.53 -3.72
C ALA A 38 -0.17 1.79 -3.24
N GLU A 39 -0.75 1.77 -2.04
CA GLU A 39 -1.36 2.94 -1.37
C GLU A 39 -0.30 4.02 -1.11
N ALA A 40 0.85 3.67 -0.53
CA ALA A 40 1.94 4.62 -0.33
C ALA A 40 2.43 5.25 -1.65
N LYS A 41 2.48 4.45 -2.74
CA LYS A 41 2.84 4.96 -4.06
C LYS A 41 1.78 5.93 -4.59
N LEU A 42 0.50 5.62 -4.39
CA LEU A 42 -0.63 6.46 -4.76
C LEU A 42 -0.58 7.81 -4.02
N ASP A 43 -0.27 7.81 -2.73
CA ASP A 43 -0.08 9.04 -1.95
C ASP A 43 1.08 9.91 -2.47
N GLY A 44 2.16 9.26 -2.91
CA GLY A 44 3.28 9.93 -3.58
C GLY A 44 2.87 10.64 -4.87
N TYR A 45 2.00 10.01 -5.68
CA TYR A 45 1.44 10.63 -6.86
C TYR A 45 0.53 11.81 -6.52
N TYR A 46 -0.38 11.68 -5.54
CA TYR A 46 -1.23 12.78 -5.11
C TYR A 46 -0.44 13.97 -4.56
N THR A 47 0.61 13.70 -3.78
CA THR A 47 1.52 14.73 -3.28
C THR A 47 2.20 15.47 -4.44
N THR A 48 2.67 14.74 -5.45
CA THR A 48 3.32 15.32 -6.62
C THR A 48 2.33 16.14 -7.46
N LEU A 49 1.12 15.63 -7.65
CA LEU A 49 0.05 16.32 -8.34
C LEU A 49 -0.29 17.63 -7.63
N GLY A 50 -0.47 17.62 -6.31
CA GLY A 50 -0.73 18.82 -5.51
C GLY A 50 0.35 19.88 -5.67
N LYS A 51 1.63 19.49 -5.69
CA LYS A 51 2.76 20.41 -5.93
C LYS A 51 2.72 21.03 -7.32
N LEU A 52 2.44 20.23 -8.36
CA LEU A 52 2.35 20.71 -9.74
C LEU A 52 1.16 21.66 -9.92
N THR A 53 0.00 21.32 -9.38
CA THR A 53 -1.20 22.16 -9.40
C THR A 53 -0.98 23.46 -8.65
N TYR A 54 -0.38 23.42 -7.46
CA TYR A 54 0.00 24.63 -6.72
C TYR A 54 0.92 25.54 -7.54
N LYS A 55 1.97 24.98 -8.16
CA LYS A 55 2.89 25.75 -9.00
C LYS A 55 2.17 26.39 -10.19
N GLN A 56 1.32 25.62 -10.88
CA GLN A 56 0.52 26.13 -12.00
C GLN A 56 -0.39 27.29 -11.56
N LEU A 57 -1.08 27.16 -10.43
CA LEU A 57 -1.94 28.22 -9.89
C LEU A 57 -1.15 29.46 -9.46
N LYS A 58 0.06 29.28 -8.93
CA LYS A 58 0.90 30.38 -8.43
C LYS A 58 1.59 31.16 -9.55
N THR A 59 2.02 30.47 -10.61
CA THR A 59 2.84 31.04 -11.69
C THR A 59 2.06 31.33 -12.97
N GLY A 60 0.89 30.69 -13.14
CA GLY A 60 0.15 30.69 -14.40
C GLY A 60 0.76 29.79 -15.48
N GLU A 61 1.95 29.21 -15.25
CA GLU A 61 2.61 28.31 -16.20
C GLU A 61 1.93 26.95 -16.25
N SER A 62 1.55 26.51 -17.44
CA SER A 62 1.00 25.17 -17.65
C SER A 62 1.97 24.08 -17.18
N GLN A 63 1.50 23.16 -16.35
CA GLN A 63 2.22 21.94 -15.97
C GLN A 63 1.58 20.70 -16.60
N ALA A 64 0.72 20.85 -17.62
CA ALA A 64 -0.09 19.78 -18.20
C ALA A 64 0.73 18.54 -18.63
N GLU A 65 1.89 18.75 -19.28
CA GLU A 65 2.77 17.65 -19.70
C GLU A 65 3.35 16.84 -18.53
N LYS A 66 3.54 17.48 -17.37
CA LYS A 66 4.02 16.80 -16.15
C LYS A 66 2.86 16.18 -15.37
N ILE A 67 1.68 16.78 -15.43
CA ILE A 67 0.48 16.30 -14.74
C ILE A 67 -0.03 15.01 -15.40
N LYS A 68 -0.04 14.94 -16.74
CA LYS A 68 -0.55 13.78 -17.48
C LYS A 68 0.02 12.43 -17.00
N PRO A 69 1.35 12.21 -16.95
CA PRO A 69 1.91 10.93 -16.50
C PRO A 69 1.64 10.65 -15.01
N ILE A 70 1.40 11.69 -14.19
CA ILE A 70 1.03 11.52 -12.77
C ILE A 70 -0.41 11.02 -12.65
N VAL A 71 -1.34 11.56 -13.44
CA VAL A 71 -2.73 11.08 -13.49
C VAL A 71 -2.78 9.64 -14.01
N ASP A 72 -2.06 9.33 -15.10
CA ASP A 72 -1.97 7.96 -15.62
C ASP A 72 -1.41 7.00 -14.54
N GLY A 73 -0.44 7.46 -13.73
CA GLY A 73 0.10 6.70 -12.59
C GLY A 73 -0.88 6.50 -11.43
N ILE A 74 -1.73 7.48 -11.15
CA ILE A 74 -2.81 7.41 -10.14
C ILE A 74 -3.82 6.34 -10.55
N ASP A 75 -4.29 6.38 -11.80
CA ASP A 75 -5.29 5.44 -12.31
C ASP A 75 -4.75 4.01 -12.30
N ALA A 76 -3.52 3.81 -12.76
CA ALA A 76 -2.85 2.51 -12.70
C ALA A 76 -2.67 1.99 -11.27
N SER A 77 -2.36 2.88 -10.31
CA SER A 77 -2.18 2.50 -8.91
C SER A 77 -3.51 2.15 -8.24
N ARG A 78 -4.57 2.89 -8.54
CA ARG A 78 -5.93 2.60 -8.08
C ARG A 78 -6.43 1.26 -8.59
N GLU A 79 -6.23 0.99 -9.87
CA GLU A 79 -6.61 -0.29 -10.46
C GLU A 79 -5.83 -1.45 -9.83
N LYS A 80 -4.52 -1.27 -9.61
CA LYS A 80 -3.71 -2.27 -8.91
C LYS A 80 -4.19 -2.53 -7.48
N ILE A 81 -4.54 -1.49 -6.72
CA ILE A 81 -5.08 -1.63 -5.36
C ILE A 81 -6.41 -2.38 -5.39
N ARG A 82 -7.31 -2.05 -6.34
CA ARG A 82 -8.58 -2.75 -6.53
C ARG A 82 -8.36 -4.24 -6.76
N LEU A 83 -7.53 -4.60 -7.74
CA LEU A 83 -7.23 -6.01 -8.05
C LEU A 83 -6.57 -6.76 -6.89
N LEU A 84 -5.72 -6.10 -6.11
CA LEU A 84 -5.11 -6.71 -4.93
C LEU A 84 -6.12 -6.92 -3.80
N ARG A 85 -7.06 -5.98 -3.59
CA ARG A 85 -8.16 -6.13 -2.62
C ARG A 85 -9.12 -7.24 -3.04
N GLU A 86 -9.45 -7.35 -4.32
CA GLU A 86 -10.24 -8.47 -4.85
C GLU A 86 -9.55 -9.81 -4.58
N LYS A 87 -8.25 -9.94 -4.91
CA LYS A 87 -7.46 -11.14 -4.61
C LYS A 87 -7.39 -11.47 -3.13
N LEU A 88 -7.32 -10.46 -2.28
CA LEU A 88 -7.31 -10.64 -0.84
C LEU A 88 -8.63 -11.23 -0.35
N GLU A 89 -9.75 -10.71 -0.83
CA GLU A 89 -11.08 -11.22 -0.46
C GLU A 89 -11.31 -12.63 -1.00
N GLU A 90 -10.90 -12.92 -2.24
CA GLU A 90 -10.91 -14.28 -2.79
C GLU A 90 -10.11 -15.25 -1.93
N GLU A 91 -8.93 -14.85 -1.48
CA GLU A 91 -8.06 -15.67 -0.64
C GLU A 91 -8.63 -15.86 0.78
N LYS A 92 -9.21 -14.81 1.36
CA LYS A 92 -9.95 -14.89 2.63
C LYS A 92 -11.15 -15.84 2.52
N GLN A 93 -11.91 -15.76 1.42
CA GLN A 93 -13.07 -16.60 1.18
C GLN A 93 -12.68 -18.08 0.96
N ARG A 94 -11.66 -18.33 0.12
CA ARG A 94 -11.08 -19.67 -0.08
C ARG A 94 -10.66 -20.31 1.25
N ARG A 95 -10.06 -19.53 2.16
CA ARG A 95 -9.64 -20.00 3.49
C ARG A 95 -10.78 -20.28 4.45
N LYS A 96 -11.83 -19.45 4.44
CA LYS A 96 -13.06 -19.71 5.21
C LYS A 96 -13.70 -21.02 4.78
N GLU A 97 -13.76 -21.28 3.48
CA GLU A 97 -14.28 -22.53 2.91
C GLU A 97 -13.35 -23.72 3.21
N ALA A 98 -12.04 -23.51 3.26
CA ALA A 98 -11.02 -24.53 3.54
C ALA A 98 -10.77 -24.85 5.03
N LYS A 99 -11.45 -24.20 5.98
CA LYS A 99 -11.27 -24.36 7.45
C LYS A 99 -9.85 -24.08 8.01
N ALA A 100 -8.95 -23.43 7.26
CA ALA A 100 -7.50 -23.47 7.56
C ALA A 100 -6.87 -22.24 8.26
N ALA A 101 -7.60 -21.19 8.61
CA ALA A 101 -7.05 -20.13 9.47
C ALA A 101 -8.15 -19.49 10.31
N LYS A 102 -7.90 -19.30 11.61
CA LYS A 102 -8.85 -18.59 12.44
C LYS A 102 -8.78 -17.10 12.10
N PRO A 103 -9.92 -16.40 11.98
CA PRO A 103 -9.94 -14.97 11.63
C PRO A 103 -9.14 -14.08 12.59
N GLU A 104 -8.92 -14.54 13.83
CA GLU A 104 -8.03 -13.91 14.82
C GLU A 104 -6.58 -13.77 14.33
N ASP A 105 -6.04 -14.77 13.61
CA ASP A 105 -4.65 -14.75 13.12
C ASP A 105 -4.44 -13.72 11.99
N ILE A 106 -5.47 -13.50 11.17
CA ILE A 106 -5.42 -12.52 10.06
C ILE A 106 -5.50 -11.10 10.61
N ALA A 107 -6.40 -10.86 11.57
CA ALA A 107 -6.54 -9.55 12.22
C ALA A 107 -5.26 -9.13 12.95
N ASP A 108 -4.59 -10.06 13.62
CA ASP A 108 -3.30 -9.80 14.29
C ASP A 108 -2.20 -9.42 13.31
N ILE A 109 -2.19 -9.99 12.10
CA ILE A 109 -1.21 -9.67 11.05
C ILE A 109 -1.53 -8.33 10.40
N GLU A 110 -2.81 -8.05 10.12
CA GLU A 110 -3.26 -6.74 9.62
C GLU A 110 -2.80 -5.63 10.59
N LYS A 111 -3.07 -5.80 11.88
CA LYS A 111 -2.64 -4.88 12.93
C LYS A 111 -1.12 -4.75 13.01
N ALA A 112 -0.38 -5.85 12.96
CA ALA A 112 1.09 -5.82 13.00
C ALA A 112 1.71 -5.14 11.76
N ILE A 113 1.06 -5.21 10.60
CA ILE A 113 1.47 -4.50 9.39
C ILE A 113 1.15 -3.01 9.50
N GLU A 114 -0.01 -2.64 10.05
CA GLU A 114 -0.39 -1.24 10.24
C GLU A 114 0.52 -0.53 11.24
N GLU A 115 0.75 -1.12 12.42
CA GLU A 115 1.66 -0.57 13.43
C GLU A 115 3.07 -0.35 12.87
N ALA A 116 3.59 -1.32 12.11
CA ALA A 116 4.93 -1.22 11.52
C ALA A 116 5.03 -0.18 10.39
N VAL A 117 3.94 0.12 9.69
CA VAL A 117 3.89 1.19 8.69
C VAL A 117 3.79 2.56 9.37
N GLU A 118 3.00 2.68 10.45
CA GLU A 118 2.83 3.92 11.21
C GLU A 118 4.11 4.31 11.98
N GLU A 119 4.77 3.38 12.65
CA GLU A 119 6.04 3.61 13.35
C GLU A 119 7.13 4.18 12.41
N GLY A 120 7.16 3.74 11.15
CA GLY A 120 8.10 4.24 10.14
C GLY A 120 7.75 5.61 9.56
N THR A 121 6.59 6.17 9.90
CA THR A 121 6.15 7.52 9.48
C THR A 121 6.28 8.58 10.57
N ALA A 122 6.61 8.18 11.80
CA ALA A 122 6.66 9.04 12.99
C ALA A 122 8.05 9.63 13.32
N GLU A 123 9.11 9.30 12.56
CA GLU A 123 10.46 9.92 12.63
C GLU A 123 10.71 10.90 11.47
#